data_AF-A0A4C1URH3-F1
#
_entry.id   AF-A0A4C1URH3-F1
#
_cell.length_a   1.000
_cell.length_b   1.000
_cell.length_c   1.000
_cell.angle_alpha   90.00
_cell.angle_beta   90.00
_cell.angle_gamma   90.00
#
_symmetry.space_group_name_H-M   'P 1'
#
loop_
_entity.id
_entity.type
_entity.pdbx_description
1 polymer ?
#
loop_
_entity_poly.entity_id
_entity_poly.type
_entity_poly.pdbx_seq_one_letter_code
_entity_poly.pdbx_strand_id
1 'polypeptide(L)'
;MMAKLSADILDRMDIFILEIEELQIPTPLLWEYIWCLSLVMSMIGLPAIKKNNIRQLRHYIYGIGILGFGPLLYCILYYCPDVWRYLTRDDEDEDSSAEVEIELWQGYPYGLLWYAFVLLASQVHFFQLHFSYNLLKAWRMRGTLRKPE
;
A
#
# COMPACT_ATOMS: atom_id res chain seq x y z
N MET A 1 7.38 4.54 0.21
CA MET A 1 6.12 5.27 -0.05
C MET A 1 6.15 6.72 0.43
N MET A 2 6.20 7.01 1.73
CA MET A 2 6.19 8.42 2.21
C MET A 2 7.31 9.29 1.61
N ALA A 3 8.53 8.77 1.49
CA ALA A 3 9.64 9.47 0.85
C ALA A 3 9.38 9.79 -0.65
N LYS A 4 8.70 8.88 -1.36
CA LYS A 4 8.30 9.09 -2.75
C LYS A 4 7.25 10.20 -2.85
N LEU A 5 6.22 10.17 -1.98
CA LEU A 5 5.18 11.19 -1.96
C LEU A 5 5.71 12.54 -1.48
N SER A 6 6.67 12.59 -0.55
CA SER A 6 7.25 13.84 -0.08
C SER A 6 8.05 14.53 -1.18
N ALA A 7 8.71 13.79 -2.08
CA ALA A 7 9.41 14.38 -3.22
C ALA A 7 8.43 15.16 -4.12
N ASP A 8 7.29 14.56 -4.48
CA ASP A 8 6.24 15.23 -5.26
C ASP A 8 5.60 16.42 -4.50
N ILE A 9 5.40 16.31 -3.17
CA ILE A 9 4.87 17.42 -2.39
C ILE A 9 5.84 18.61 -2.36
N LEU A 10 7.14 18.35 -2.22
CA LEU A 10 8.18 19.39 -2.21
C LEU A 10 8.25 20.10 -3.57
N ASP A 11 8.17 19.35 -4.66
CA ASP A 11 8.13 19.89 -6.02
C ASP A 11 6.91 20.82 -6.21
N ARG A 12 5.72 20.42 -5.75
CA ARG A 12 4.52 21.27 -5.75
C ARG A 12 4.60 22.51 -4.86
N MET A 13 5.56 22.56 -3.94
CA MET A 13 5.83 23.71 -3.08
C MET A 13 6.94 24.61 -3.63
N ASP A 14 7.37 24.39 -4.88
CA ASP A 14 8.51 25.07 -5.52
C ASP A 14 9.84 24.87 -4.76
N ILE A 15 10.00 23.75 -4.05
CA ILE A 15 11.24 23.38 -3.34
C ILE A 15 11.96 22.31 -4.15
N PHE A 16 13.02 22.72 -4.86
CA PHE A 16 13.84 21.85 -5.69
C PHE A 16 15.10 21.40 -4.95
N ILE A 17 15.27 20.08 -4.82
CA ILE A 17 16.49 19.46 -4.28
C ILE A 17 17.10 18.63 -5.40
N LEU A 18 18.26 19.06 -5.90
CA LEU A 18 18.89 18.53 -7.11
C LEU A 18 19.12 17.01 -7.03
N GLU A 19 19.56 16.50 -5.87
CA GLU A 19 19.81 15.08 -5.65
C GLU A 19 18.54 14.21 -5.69
N ILE A 20 17.38 14.80 -5.36
CA ILE A 20 16.09 14.09 -5.43
C ILE A 20 15.60 14.04 -6.88
N GLU A 21 15.83 15.11 -7.63
CA GLU A 21 15.44 15.22 -9.05
C GLU A 21 16.31 14.30 -9.93
N GLU A 22 17.61 14.18 -9.64
CA GLU A 22 18.52 13.23 -10.28
C GLU A 22 18.06 11.77 -10.13
N LEU A 23 17.31 11.46 -9.06
CA LEU A 23 16.78 10.12 -8.84
C LEU A 23 15.64 9.75 -9.81
N GLN A 24 15.14 10.72 -10.59
CA GLN A 24 14.10 10.56 -11.62
C GLN A 24 12.92 9.71 -11.13
N ILE A 25 12.42 10.04 -9.94
CA ILE A 25 11.37 9.28 -9.28
C ILE A 25 10.08 9.43 -10.11
N PRO A 26 9.44 8.32 -10.53
CA PRO A 26 8.18 8.40 -11.26
C PRO A 26 7.12 9.13 -10.45
N THR A 27 6.32 9.95 -11.13
CA THR A 27 5.25 10.71 -10.47
C THR A 27 4.28 9.75 -9.75
N PRO A 28 3.87 10.07 -8.51
CA PRO A 28 2.98 9.20 -7.77
C PRO A 28 1.56 9.23 -8.32
N LEU A 29 0.97 8.04 -8.47
CA LEU A 29 -0.42 7.88 -8.87
C LEU A 29 -1.36 8.08 -7.67
N LEU A 30 -2.63 8.40 -7.96
CA LEU A 30 -3.64 8.66 -6.92
C LEU A 30 -3.77 7.52 -5.90
N TRP A 31 -3.65 6.27 -6.34
CA TRP A 31 -3.77 5.11 -5.47
C TRP A 31 -2.66 5.08 -4.38
N GLU A 32 -1.48 5.62 -4.67
CA GLU A 32 -0.37 5.67 -3.71
C GLU A 32 -0.69 6.60 -2.53
N TYR A 33 -1.30 7.76 -2.83
CA TYR A 33 -1.79 8.68 -1.80
C TYR A 33 -2.92 8.05 -0.98
N ILE A 34 -3.86 7.38 -1.63
CA ILE A 34 -4.97 6.69 -0.95
C ILE A 34 -4.41 5.59 -0.04
N TRP A 35 -3.41 4.83 -0.50
CA TRP A 35 -2.77 3.79 0.31
C TRP A 35 -2.12 4.38 1.56
N CYS A 36 -1.51 5.56 1.48
CA CYS A 36 -0.94 6.23 2.66
C CYS A 36 -1.98 6.58 3.74
N LEU A 37 -3.27 6.71 3.40
CA LEU A 37 -4.33 6.89 4.40
C LEU A 37 -4.50 5.64 5.29
N SER A 38 -4.08 4.45 4.85
CA SER A 38 -4.05 3.26 5.68
C SER A 38 -3.13 3.41 6.91
N LEU A 39 -2.05 4.20 6.78
CA LEU A 39 -1.15 4.50 7.90
C LEU A 39 -1.88 5.33 8.97
N VAL A 40 -2.71 6.29 8.54
CA VAL A 40 -3.53 7.13 9.43
C VAL A 40 -4.54 6.28 10.21
N MET A 41 -5.03 5.16 9.65
CA MET A 41 -5.92 4.25 10.38
C MET A 41 -5.26 3.72 11.66
N SER A 42 -3.93 3.58 11.70
CA SER A 42 -3.20 3.17 12.92
C SER A 42 -3.43 4.12 14.10
N MET A 43 -3.64 5.42 13.83
CA MET A 43 -3.97 6.41 14.87
C MET A 43 -5.37 6.19 15.47
N ILE A 44 -6.28 5.51 14.76
CA ILE A 44 -7.59 5.10 15.27
C ILE A 44 -7.49 3.76 16.01
N GLY A 45 -6.64 2.84 15.54
CA GLY A 45 -6.45 1.52 16.14
C GLY A 45 -5.81 1.57 17.53
N LEU A 46 -4.74 2.35 17.71
CA LEU A 46 -4.01 2.48 18.98
C LEU A 46 -4.88 2.89 20.18
N PRO A 47 -5.70 3.97 20.12
CA PRO A 47 -6.57 4.34 21.23
C PRO A 47 -7.70 3.32 21.48
N ALA A 48 -8.12 2.60 20.44
CA ALA A 48 -9.11 1.54 20.58
C ALA A 48 -8.61 0.41 21.49
N ILE A 49 -7.32 0.04 21.36
CA ILE A 49 -6.65 -0.96 22.22
C ILE A 49 -6.64 -0.50 23.67
N LYS A 50 -6.23 0.76 23.94
CA LYS A 50 -6.14 1.29 25.31
C LYS A 50 -7.48 1.25 26.06
N LYS A 51 -8.59 1.48 25.35
CA LYS A 51 -9.94 1.58 25.94
C LYS A 51 -10.81 0.33 25.71
N ASN A 52 -10.27 -0.73 25.10
CA ASN A 52 -11.04 -1.89 24.61
C ASN A 52 -12.30 -1.48 23.81
N ASN A 53 -12.16 -0.44 22.97
CA ASN A 53 -13.30 0.13 22.24
C ASN A 53 -13.60 -0.70 20.99
N ILE A 54 -14.59 -1.59 21.10
CA ILE A 54 -15.05 -2.49 20.04
C ILE A 54 -15.47 -1.73 18.77
N ARG A 55 -16.09 -0.54 18.90
CA ARG A 55 -16.55 0.24 17.75
C ARG A 55 -15.37 0.79 16.96
N GLN A 56 -14.40 1.39 17.65
CA GLN A 56 -13.21 1.94 16.99
C GLN A 56 -12.35 0.84 16.37
N LEU A 57 -12.18 -0.30 17.05
CA LEU A 57 -11.44 -1.43 16.48
C LEU A 57 -12.12 -1.99 15.22
N ARG A 58 -13.46 -1.98 15.17
CA ARG A 58 -14.21 -2.38 13.97
C ARG A 58 -14.02 -1.41 12.82
N HIS A 59 -14.06 -0.10 13.07
CA HIS A 59 -13.76 0.91 12.06
C HIS A 59 -12.31 0.77 11.56
N TYR A 60 -11.36 0.50 12.45
CA TYR A 60 -9.97 0.21 12.07
C TYR A 60 -9.87 -1.00 11.13
N ILE A 61 -10.54 -2.12 11.45
CA ILE A 61 -10.56 -3.32 10.60
C ILE A 61 -11.11 -3.00 9.20
N TYR A 62 -12.25 -2.31 9.11
CA TYR A 62 -12.81 -1.91 7.81
C TYR A 62 -11.91 -0.90 7.08
N GLY A 63 -11.29 0.02 7.81
CA GLY A 63 -10.36 1.01 7.27
C GLY A 63 -9.13 0.35 6.64
N ILE A 64 -8.48 -0.59 7.33
CA ILE A 64 -7.35 -1.35 6.77
C ILE A 64 -7.81 -2.25 5.60
N GLY A 65 -8.99 -2.86 5.69
CA GLY A 65 -9.55 -3.63 4.59
C GLY A 65 -9.71 -2.81 3.30
N ILE A 66 -10.29 -1.62 3.40
CA ILE A 66 -10.59 -0.77 2.23
C ILE A 66 -9.35 0.02 1.78
N LEU A 67 -8.72 0.78 2.69
CA LEU A 67 -7.62 1.69 2.38
C LEU A 67 -6.26 1.00 2.32
N GLY A 68 -6.10 -0.15 2.96
CA GLY A 68 -4.90 -0.97 2.86
C GLY A 68 -4.96 -1.87 1.64
N PHE A 69 -5.92 -2.79 1.56
CA PHE A 69 -5.97 -3.76 0.46
C PHE A 69 -6.56 -3.21 -0.85
N GLY A 70 -7.48 -2.24 -0.81
CA GLY A 70 -8.09 -1.70 -2.02
C GLY A 70 -7.07 -1.10 -2.99
N PRO A 71 -6.21 -0.15 -2.55
CA PRO A 71 -5.16 0.40 -3.40
C PRO A 71 -4.12 -0.64 -3.84
N LEU A 72 -3.82 -1.65 -3.01
CA LEU A 72 -2.91 -2.73 -3.40
C LEU A 72 -3.50 -3.60 -4.52
N LEU A 73 -4.80 -3.91 -4.45
CA LEU A 73 -5.49 -4.63 -5.52
C LEU A 73 -5.51 -3.81 -6.81
N TYR A 74 -5.78 -2.51 -6.72
CA TYR A 74 -5.69 -1.60 -7.87
C TYR A 74 -4.28 -1.61 -8.48
N CYS A 75 -3.24 -1.51 -7.65
CA CYS A 75 -1.84 -1.56 -8.07
C CYS A 75 -1.52 -2.86 -8.85
N ILE A 76 -1.94 -4.02 -8.35
CA ILE A 76 -1.77 -5.29 -9.06
C ILE A 76 -2.44 -5.23 -10.44
N LEU A 77 -3.72 -4.83 -10.50
CA LEU A 77 -4.44 -4.80 -11.77
C LEU A 77 -3.86 -3.80 -12.77
N TYR A 78 -3.41 -2.65 -12.27
CA TYR A 78 -2.83 -1.57 -13.08
C TYR A 78 -1.50 -1.98 -13.73
N TYR A 79 -0.58 -2.57 -12.96
CA TYR A 79 0.74 -2.99 -13.47
C TYR A 79 0.78 -4.43 -14.00
N CYS A 80 -0.33 -5.17 -13.94
CA CYS A 80 -0.40 -6.54 -14.45
C CYS A 80 0.05 -6.68 -15.92
N PRO A 81 -0.39 -5.84 -16.86
CA PRO A 81 0.05 -5.93 -18.25
C PRO A 81 1.55 -5.75 -18.40
N ASP A 82 2.15 -4.81 -17.66
CA ASP A 82 3.57 -4.48 -17.75
C ASP A 82 4.44 -5.59 -17.16
N VAL A 83 4.04 -6.12 -16.00
CA VAL A 83 4.72 -7.24 -15.37
C VAL A 83 4.58 -8.51 -16.22
N TRP A 84 3.40 -8.76 -16.79
CA TRP A 84 3.19 -9.92 -17.66
C TRP A 84 4.09 -9.84 -18.89
N ARG A 85 4.14 -8.69 -19.56
CA ARG A 85 5.00 -8.46 -20.73
C ARG A 85 6.47 -8.60 -20.38
N TYR A 86 6.90 -8.04 -19.25
CA TYR A 86 8.28 -8.17 -18.79
C TYR A 86 8.68 -9.64 -18.54
N LEU A 87 7.77 -10.45 -17.97
CA LEU A 87 8.04 -11.86 -17.67
C LEU A 87 7.91 -12.81 -18.86
N THR A 88 7.24 -12.40 -19.94
CA THR A 88 6.98 -13.23 -21.13
C THR A 88 7.76 -12.78 -22.36
N ARG A 89 8.62 -11.78 -22.21
CA ARG A 89 9.53 -11.33 -23.27
C ARG A 89 10.64 -12.38 -23.42
N ASP A 90 10.76 -12.96 -24.61
CA ASP A 90 11.87 -13.82 -24.98
C ASP A 90 13.05 -12.96 -25.46
N ASP A 91 14.28 -13.38 -25.14
CA ASP A 91 15.52 -12.65 -25.45
C ASP A 91 15.82 -12.57 -26.97
N GLU A 92 15.10 -13.33 -27.81
CA GLU A 92 15.30 -13.36 -29.27
C GLU A 92 14.72 -12.12 -30.00
N ASP A 93 13.91 -11.31 -29.32
CA ASP A 93 13.30 -10.08 -29.85
C ASP A 93 14.13 -8.81 -29.55
N GLU A 94 15.42 -8.94 -29.23
CA GLU A 94 16.34 -7.80 -28.96
C GLU A 94 16.48 -6.82 -30.14
N ASP A 95 16.25 -7.27 -31.38
CA ASP A 95 16.39 -6.45 -32.59
C ASP A 95 15.07 -5.80 -33.06
N SER A 96 13.92 -6.25 -32.53
CA SER A 96 12.61 -5.63 -32.75
C SER A 96 12.39 -4.48 -31.76
N SER A 97 13.09 -3.40 -32.07
CA SER A 97 12.83 -2.01 -31.67
C SER A 97 11.43 -1.54 -32.12
N ALA A 98 10.38 -2.24 -31.70
CA ALA A 98 8.99 -1.85 -31.84
C ALA A 98 8.39 -1.57 -30.45
N GLU A 99 8.79 -0.42 -29.90
CA GLU A 99 7.90 0.56 -29.27
C GLU A 99 6.75 0.01 -28.40
N VAL A 100 7.05 -0.69 -27.30
CA VAL A 100 6.08 -0.81 -26.20
C VAL A 100 6.79 -0.42 -24.91
N GLU A 101 6.63 0.84 -24.53
CA GLU A 101 7.19 1.48 -23.33
C GLU A 101 6.74 0.74 -22.06
N ILE A 102 7.61 -0.14 -21.54
CA ILE A 102 7.54 -0.54 -20.13
C ILE A 102 8.18 0.59 -19.33
N GLU A 103 7.48 1.10 -18.33
CA GLU A 103 8.04 2.13 -17.46
C GLU A 103 9.22 1.55 -16.65
N LEU A 104 10.40 2.17 -16.80
CA LEU A 104 11.62 1.81 -16.08
C LEU A 104 11.96 2.91 -15.07
N TRP A 105 12.37 2.51 -13.86
CA TRP A 105 12.97 3.40 -12.87
C TRP A 105 14.37 2.92 -12.52
N GLN A 106 15.39 3.75 -12.78
CA GLN A 106 16.81 3.41 -12.56
C GLN A 106 17.23 2.10 -13.23
N GLY A 107 16.68 1.81 -14.43
CA GLY A 107 16.94 0.59 -15.19
C GLY A 107 16.17 -0.65 -14.73
N TYR A 108 15.30 -0.54 -13.72
CA TYR A 108 14.46 -1.63 -13.24
C TYR A 108 13.01 -1.48 -13.70
N PRO A 109 12.30 -2.59 -14.02
CA PRO A 109 10.88 -2.54 -14.38
C PRO A 109 10.04 -2.05 -13.20
N TYR A 110 9.42 -0.89 -13.38
CA TYR A 110 8.74 -0.17 -12.31
C TYR A 110 7.56 -0.95 -11.73
N GLY A 111 6.77 -1.62 -12.59
CA GLY A 111 5.67 -2.49 -12.16
C GLY A 111 6.12 -3.66 -11.27
N LEU A 112 7.31 -4.20 -11.49
CA LEU A 112 7.84 -5.32 -10.70
C LEU A 112 8.28 -4.87 -9.31
N LEU A 113 8.87 -3.67 -9.21
CA LEU A 113 9.18 -3.04 -7.92
C LEU A 113 7.91 -2.82 -7.10
N TRP A 114 6.81 -2.44 -7.75
CA TRP A 114 5.51 -2.34 -7.10
C TRP A 114 4.97 -3.67 -6.61
N TYR A 115 5.14 -4.74 -7.37
CA TYR A 115 4.72 -6.08 -6.93
C TYR A 115 5.49 -6.53 -5.69
N ALA A 116 6.79 -6.24 -5.60
CA ALA A 116 7.57 -6.51 -4.40
C ALA A 116 7.05 -5.71 -3.18
N PHE A 117 6.71 -4.42 -3.38
CA PHE A 117 6.08 -3.61 -2.35
C PHE A 117 4.71 -4.16 -1.93
N VAL A 118 3.86 -4.53 -2.88
CA VAL A 118 2.52 -5.08 -2.63
C VAL A 118 2.62 -6.37 -1.82
N LEU A 119 3.59 -7.24 -2.14
CA LEU A 119 3.82 -8.47 -1.39
C LEU A 119 4.11 -8.16 0.08
N LEU A 120 5.05 -7.25 0.37
CA LEU A 120 5.40 -6.89 1.74
C LEU A 120 4.25 -6.17 2.47
N ALA A 121 3.61 -5.20 1.80
CA ALA A 121 2.50 -4.44 2.38
C ALA A 121 1.30 -5.34 2.70
N SER A 122 1.01 -6.31 1.82
CA SER A 122 -0.08 -7.27 2.02
C SER A 122 0.16 -8.15 3.26
N GLN A 123 1.40 -8.60 3.50
CA GLN A 123 1.75 -9.35 4.71
C GLN A 123 1.50 -8.53 5.97
N VAL A 124 1.96 -7.28 6.00
CA VAL A 124 1.77 -6.37 7.14
C VAL A 124 0.28 -6.16 7.42
N HIS A 125 -0.51 -5.81 6.40
CA HIS A 125 -1.95 -5.61 6.57
C HIS A 125 -2.70 -6.89 6.94
N PHE A 126 -2.28 -8.03 6.41
CA PHE A 126 -2.86 -9.33 6.76
C PHE A 126 -2.69 -9.63 8.24
N PHE A 127 -1.46 -9.47 8.77
CA PHE A 127 -1.23 -9.65 10.20
C PHE A 127 -1.97 -8.62 11.06
N GLN A 128 -2.04 -7.35 10.62
CA GLN A 128 -2.83 -6.32 11.29
C GLN A 128 -4.30 -6.74 11.42
N LEU A 129 -4.92 -7.24 10.35
CA LEU A 129 -6.29 -7.71 10.37
C LEU A 129 -6.45 -8.98 11.23
N HIS A 130 -5.54 -9.94 11.09
CA HIS A 130 -5.57 -11.19 11.85
C HIS A 130 -5.57 -10.93 13.36
N PHE A 131 -4.61 -10.14 13.85
CA PHE A 131 -4.53 -9.80 15.27
C PHE A 131 -5.72 -8.95 15.74
N SER A 132 -6.16 -7.99 14.93
CA SER A 132 -7.31 -7.14 15.29
C SER A 132 -8.61 -7.93 15.38
N TYR A 133 -8.80 -8.92 14.50
CA TYR A 133 -9.96 -9.78 14.53
C TYR A 133 -9.98 -10.69 15.76
N ASN A 134 -8.82 -11.28 16.11
CA ASN A 134 -8.67 -12.07 17.33
C ASN A 134 -8.96 -11.22 18.58
N LEU A 135 -8.46 -9.99 18.62
CA LEU A 135 -8.70 -9.04 19.70
C LEU A 135 -10.19 -8.67 19.82
N LEU A 136 -10.84 -8.41 18.69
CA LEU A 136 -12.27 -8.12 18.62
C LEU A 136 -13.11 -9.29 19.16
N LYS A 137 -12.75 -10.53 18.80
CA LYS A 137 -13.40 -11.75 19.30
C LYS A 137 -13.21 -11.88 20.82
N ALA A 138 -11.99 -11.70 21.32
CA ALA A 138 -11.69 -11.76 22.75
C ALA A 138 -12.47 -10.74 23.57
N TRP A 139 -12.55 -9.49 23.13
CA TRP A 139 -13.30 -8.44 23.84
C TRP A 139 -14.80 -8.69 23.84
N ARG A 140 -15.36 -9.21 22.75
CA ARG A 140 -16.79 -9.57 22.70
C ARG A 140 -17.12 -10.70 23.69
N MET A 141 -16.30 -11.75 23.76
CA MET A 141 -16.49 -12.85 24.72
C MET A 141 -16.40 -12.37 26.17
N ARG A 142 -15.50 -11.43 26.48
CA ARG A 142 -15.43 -10.82 27.82
C ARG A 142 -16.66 -9.98 28.14
N GLY A 143 -17.17 -9.22 27.15
CA GLY A 143 -18.37 -8.40 27.32
C GLY A 143 -19.64 -9.23 27.59
N THR A 144 -19.75 -10.42 26.97
CA THR A 144 -20.89 -11.34 27.20
C THR A 144 -20.86 -11.99 28.58
N LEU A 145 -19.67 -12.28 29.11
CA LEU A 145 -19.50 -12.83 30.48
C LEU A 145 -19.82 -11.81 31.59
N ARG A 146 -19.89 -10.51 31.26
CA ARG A 146 -19.99 -9.42 32.22
C ARG A 146 -21.38 -8.78 32.31
N LYS A 147 -22.39 -9.32 31.60
CA LYS A 147 -23.80 -9.02 31.86
C LYS A 147 -24.26 -9.95 32.98
N PRO A 148 -24.40 -9.48 34.23
CA PRO A 148 -25.17 -10.23 35.22
C PRO A 148 -26.65 -10.12 34.83
N GLU A 149 -27.41 -11.19 35.06
CA GLU A 149 -28.87 -11.12 35.12
C GLU A 149 -29.33 -10.12 36.19
#